data_AF-A0A3S3NVW6-F1
#
_entry.id   AF-A0A3S3NVW6-F1
#
_cell.length_a   1.000
_cell.length_b   1.000
_cell.length_c   1.000
_cell.angle_alpha   90.00
_cell.angle_beta   90.00
_cell.angle_gamma   90.00
#
_symmetry.space_group_name_H-M   'P 1'
#
loop_
_entity.id
_entity.type
_entity.pdbx_description
1 polymer ?
#
loop_
_entity_poly.entity_id
_entity_poly.type
_entity_poly.pdbx_seq_one_letter_code
_entity_poly.pdbx_strand_id
1 'polypeptide(L)'
;MLVSRAVLFIFLALKYCLVLVNGLSYYEEASDPLIVKTSKGLVRGITLTAATGKQVDTFLGIPYAKPPVREYRFRHPKPIDRWEGVFNATKLPNSCVQTLDEFFGDFRGSTMWNANTKLDEDCLKLNIWVPKPRPKDAAVLLWIYGGGFATGTSTL
;
A
#
# COMPACT_ATOMS: atom_id res chain seq x y z
N MET A 1 -12.69 6.11 -74.74
CA MET A 1 -12.62 5.13 -73.64
C MET A 1 -11.73 5.67 -72.51
N LEU A 2 -12.18 6.74 -71.84
CA LEU A 2 -11.33 7.66 -71.06
C LEU A 2 -11.83 7.89 -69.62
N VAL A 3 -12.54 6.92 -69.02
CA VAL A 3 -13.13 7.07 -67.66
C VAL A 3 -12.62 6.03 -66.65
N SER A 4 -11.71 5.11 -67.03
CA SER A 4 -11.37 3.96 -66.17
C SER A 4 -10.02 4.03 -65.44
N ARG A 5 -9.22 5.10 -65.62
CA ARG A 5 -7.88 5.21 -64.97
C ARG A 5 -7.81 6.19 -63.78
N ALA A 6 -8.78 7.09 -63.61
CA ALA A 6 -8.76 8.08 -62.53
C ALA A 6 -9.18 7.50 -61.16
N VAL A 7 -10.00 6.45 -61.15
CA VAL A 7 -10.52 5.85 -59.90
C VAL A 7 -9.45 5.00 -59.20
N LEU A 8 -8.52 4.40 -59.95
CA LEU A 8 -7.49 3.50 -59.39
C LEU A 8 -6.36 4.25 -58.65
N PHE A 9 -6.13 5.53 -58.98
CA PHE A 9 -5.12 6.36 -58.30
C PHE A 9 -5.61 6.96 -56.97
N ILE A 10 -6.93 7.11 -56.79
CA ILE A 10 -7.52 7.66 -55.57
C ILE A 10 -7.46 6.63 -54.42
N PHE A 11 -7.56 5.33 -54.71
CA PHE A 11 -7.44 4.27 -53.70
C PHE A 11 -5.99 3.97 -53.26
N LEU A 12 -4.99 4.33 -54.07
CA LEU A 12 -3.58 4.18 -53.70
C LEU A 12 -3.10 5.31 -52.77
N ALA A 13 -3.56 6.55 -52.94
CA ALA A 13 -3.19 7.65 -52.04
C ALA A 13 -3.75 7.50 -50.61
N LEU A 14 -4.91 6.87 -50.45
CA LEU A 14 -5.55 6.65 -49.13
C LEU A 14 -4.92 5.51 -48.32
N LYS A 15 -4.19 4.58 -48.94
CA LYS A 15 -3.41 3.56 -48.22
C LYS A 15 -2.03 4.07 -47.78
N TYR A 16 -1.44 5.01 -48.50
CA TYR A 16 -0.11 5.54 -48.15
C TYR A 16 -0.15 6.70 -47.14
N CYS A 17 -1.30 7.35 -46.93
CA CYS A 17 -1.46 8.35 -45.87
C CYS A 17 -1.69 7.72 -44.47
N LEU A 18 -2.12 6.45 -44.40
CA LEU A 18 -2.44 5.77 -43.13
C LEU A 18 -1.25 5.02 -42.49
N VAL A 19 -0.04 5.10 -43.05
CA VAL A 19 1.14 4.36 -42.55
C VAL A 19 2.21 5.28 -41.93
N LEU A 20 1.99 6.59 -41.86
CA LEU A 20 2.92 7.54 -41.20
C LEU A 20 2.47 8.02 -39.82
N VAL A 21 1.54 7.31 -39.18
CA VAL A 21 1.18 7.51 -37.77
C VAL A 21 1.44 6.26 -36.93
N ASN A 22 2.45 5.46 -37.29
CA ASN A 22 3.04 4.50 -36.37
C ASN A 22 4.22 5.13 -35.61
N GLY A 23 4.07 6.38 -35.21
CA GLY A 23 4.62 6.84 -33.94
C GLY A 23 3.75 6.26 -32.82
N LEU A 24 3.78 4.94 -32.62
CA LEU A 24 3.49 4.39 -31.32
C LEU A 24 4.61 4.93 -30.42
N SER A 25 4.39 6.13 -29.88
CA SER A 25 4.97 6.44 -28.59
C SER A 25 4.48 5.32 -27.68
N TYR A 26 5.36 4.36 -27.42
CA TYR A 26 5.26 3.57 -26.21
C TYR A 26 5.35 4.61 -25.09
N TYR A 27 4.21 5.15 -24.68
CA TYR A 27 4.07 5.70 -23.36
C TYR A 27 4.34 4.51 -22.44
N GLU A 28 5.59 4.40 -22.00
CA GLU A 28 5.93 3.62 -20.84
C GLU A 28 5.13 4.27 -19.71
N GLU A 29 3.94 3.72 -19.45
CA GLU A 29 3.08 4.16 -18.37
C GLU A 29 3.96 4.07 -17.13
N ALA A 30 4.41 5.23 -16.64
CA ALA A 30 5.36 5.32 -15.56
C ALA A 30 4.75 4.55 -14.39
N SER A 31 5.29 3.36 -14.11
CA SER A 31 4.79 2.48 -13.08
C SER A 31 4.74 3.27 -11.77
N ASP A 32 3.54 3.47 -11.23
CA ASP A 32 3.32 4.21 -9.99
C ASP A 32 4.28 3.66 -8.91
N PRO A 33 5.28 4.44 -8.46
CA PRO A 33 6.29 3.94 -7.54
C PRO A 33 5.69 3.60 -6.17
N LEU A 34 4.48 4.07 -5.87
CA LEU A 34 3.76 3.74 -4.64
C LEU A 34 2.96 2.45 -4.74
N ILE A 35 2.89 1.80 -5.91
CA ILE A 35 2.32 0.46 -6.06
C ILE A 35 3.45 -0.57 -6.03
N VAL A 36 3.45 -1.42 -4.99
CA VAL A 36 4.46 -2.44 -4.77
C VAL A 36 3.82 -3.83 -4.86
N LYS A 37 4.47 -4.73 -5.60
CA LYS A 37 4.08 -6.13 -5.67
C LYS A 37 4.66 -6.92 -4.50
N THR A 38 3.79 -7.58 -3.74
CA THR A 38 4.17 -8.52 -2.68
C THR A 38 3.88 -9.96 -3.12
N SER A 39 4.22 -10.93 -2.27
CA SER A 39 3.85 -12.33 -2.49
C SER A 39 2.34 -12.59 -2.40
N LYS A 40 1.57 -11.68 -1.77
CA LYS A 40 0.13 -11.82 -1.52
C LYS A 40 -0.75 -10.95 -2.44
N GLY A 41 -0.20 -9.89 -3.02
CA GLY A 41 -0.92 -9.02 -3.95
C GLY A 41 -0.23 -7.67 -4.11
N LEU A 42 -0.87 -6.76 -4.86
CA LEU A 42 -0.39 -5.40 -5.02
C LEU A 42 -0.79 -4.54 -3.82
N VAL A 43 0.08 -3.64 -3.39
CA VAL A 43 -0.15 -2.70 -2.28
C VAL A 43 0.14 -1.28 -2.76
N ARG A 44 -0.77 -0.34 -2.49
CA ARG A 44 -0.56 1.09 -2.71
C ARG A 44 -0.26 1.80 -1.39
N GLY A 45 0.88 2.47 -1.33
CA GLY A 45 1.27 3.34 -0.22
C GLY A 45 0.93 4.82 -0.45
N ILE A 46 1.50 5.68 0.39
CA ILE A 46 1.41 7.15 0.29
C ILE A 46 2.74 7.79 0.71
N THR A 47 3.17 8.84 0.01
CA THR A 47 4.28 9.68 0.47
C THR A 47 3.81 10.63 1.56
N LEU A 48 4.48 10.62 2.72
CA LEU A 48 4.24 11.55 3.82
C LEU A 48 5.49 12.42 4.05
N THR A 49 5.27 13.58 4.68
CA THR A 49 6.35 14.44 5.17
C THR A 49 6.60 14.13 6.63
N ALA A 50 7.80 13.67 6.97
CA ALA A 50 8.23 13.43 8.34
C ALA A 50 8.32 14.75 9.12
N ALA A 51 8.34 14.68 10.46
CA ALA A 51 8.51 15.86 11.33
C ALA A 51 9.78 16.68 11.03
N THR A 52 10.79 16.04 10.42
CA THR A 52 12.04 16.68 9.97
C THR A 52 11.92 17.41 8.62
N GLY A 53 10.76 17.40 7.98
CA GLY A 53 10.52 17.96 6.64
C GLY A 53 10.93 17.02 5.49
N LYS A 54 11.53 15.86 5.78
CA LYS A 54 11.93 14.88 4.75
C LYS A 54 10.72 14.07 4.26
N GLN A 55 10.68 13.77 2.97
CA GLN A 55 9.66 12.88 2.42
C GLN A 55 10.01 11.40 2.66
N VAL A 56 8.99 10.60 2.98
CA VAL A 56 9.07 9.15 3.18
C VAL A 56 7.90 8.47 2.48
N ASP A 57 8.15 7.36 1.79
CA ASP A 57 7.07 6.52 1.29
C ASP A 57 6.60 5.60 2.41
N THR A 58 5.29 5.50 2.61
CA THR A 58 4.70 4.73 3.71
C THR A 58 3.67 3.74 3.20
N PHE A 59 3.62 2.58 3.83
CA PHE A 59 2.64 1.54 3.57
C PHE A 59 2.09 1.07 4.91
N LEU A 60 0.89 1.51 5.25
CA LEU A 60 0.30 1.37 6.56
C LEU A 60 -0.82 0.32 6.55
N GLY A 61 -0.88 -0.49 7.60
CA GLY A 61 -1.96 -1.44 7.83
C GLY A 61 -1.98 -2.64 6.87
N ILE A 62 -0.82 -3.06 6.34
CA ILE A 62 -0.74 -4.23 5.45
C ILE A 62 -1.07 -5.50 6.26
N PRO A 63 -2.08 -6.29 5.87
CA PRO A 63 -2.40 -7.54 6.58
C PRO A 63 -1.34 -8.61 6.30
N TYR A 64 -0.84 -9.25 7.37
CA TYR A 64 0.09 -10.37 7.24
C TYR A 64 -0.53 -11.73 7.63
N ALA A 65 -1.66 -11.70 8.33
CA ALA A 65 -2.39 -12.89 8.76
C ALA A 65 -3.90 -12.70 8.59
N LYS A 66 -4.64 -13.82 8.58
CA LYS A 66 -6.10 -13.80 8.66
C LYS A 66 -6.55 -13.19 9.99
N PRO A 67 -7.68 -12.46 10.04
CA PRO A 67 -8.23 -11.95 11.28
C PRO A 67 -8.41 -13.09 12.31
N PRO A 68 -7.86 -12.96 13.53
CA PRO A 68 -7.91 -14.00 14.57
C PRO A 68 -9.26 -14.02 15.30
N VAL A 69 -10.37 -13.95 14.56
CA VAL A 69 -11.74 -13.89 15.09
C VAL A 69 -12.38 -15.29 15.12
N ARG A 70 -13.40 -15.47 15.96
CA ARG A 70 -14.23 -16.69 16.04
C ARG A 70 -13.38 -17.97 16.17
N GLU A 71 -13.46 -18.91 15.24
CA GLU A 71 -12.71 -20.18 15.27
C GLU A 71 -11.18 -20.01 15.22
N TYR A 72 -10.67 -18.84 14.84
CA TYR A 72 -9.24 -18.52 14.86
C TYR A 72 -8.76 -17.88 16.17
N ARG A 73 -9.69 -17.46 17.05
CA ARG A 73 -9.30 -16.84 18.32
C ARG A 73 -8.52 -17.83 19.18
N PHE A 74 -7.44 -17.34 19.81
CA PHE A 74 -6.52 -18.10 20.67
C PHE A 74 -5.74 -19.22 19.96
N ARG A 75 -5.77 -19.28 18.63
CA ARG A 75 -4.94 -20.19 17.84
C ARG A 75 -3.78 -19.44 17.22
N HIS A 76 -2.78 -20.19 16.75
CA HIS A 76 -1.69 -19.61 15.97
C HIS A 76 -2.24 -18.90 14.71
N PRO A 77 -1.66 -17.75 14.32
CA PRO A 77 -2.12 -16.99 13.17
C PRO A 77 -2.01 -17.82 11.89
N LYS A 78 -2.99 -17.67 11.01
CA LYS A 78 -2.97 -18.25 9.67
C LYS A 78 -2.50 -17.20 8.66
N PRO A 79 -1.62 -17.54 7.70
CA PRO A 79 -1.22 -16.60 6.66
C PRO A 79 -2.43 -16.03 5.93
N ILE A 80 -2.38 -14.73 5.59
CA ILE A 80 -3.42 -14.09 4.79
C ILE A 80 -3.51 -14.76 3.40
N ASP A 81 -4.71 -14.84 2.85
CA ASP A 81 -4.91 -15.28 1.47
C ASP A 81 -4.37 -14.23 0.49
N ARG A 82 -4.21 -14.60 -0.78
CA ARG A 82 -3.93 -13.60 -1.82
C ARG A 82 -5.16 -12.72 -2.01
N TRP A 83 -4.96 -11.43 -2.27
CA TRP A 83 -6.03 -10.52 -2.65
C TRP A 83 -5.90 -10.13 -4.12
N GLU A 84 -7.05 -9.85 -4.74
CA GLU A 84 -7.13 -9.30 -6.08
C GLU A 84 -7.08 -7.76 -6.04
N GLY A 85 -6.66 -7.16 -7.16
CA GLY A 85 -6.51 -5.71 -7.24
C GLY A 85 -5.37 -5.17 -6.38
N VAL A 86 -5.52 -3.91 -5.96
CA VAL A 86 -4.51 -3.15 -5.20
C VAL A 86 -5.04 -2.85 -3.81
N PHE A 87 -4.38 -3.38 -2.78
CA PHE A 87 -4.70 -3.08 -1.38
C PHE A 87 -4.24 -1.66 -1.03
N ASN A 88 -5.14 -0.84 -0.50
CA ASN A 88 -4.85 0.55 -0.14
C ASN A 88 -4.24 0.63 1.28
N ALA A 89 -2.91 0.68 1.37
CA ALA A 89 -2.15 0.72 2.62
C ALA A 89 -1.79 2.17 3.02
N THR A 90 -2.80 3.01 3.19
CA THR A 90 -2.62 4.46 3.48
C THR A 90 -3.19 4.88 4.84
N LYS A 91 -3.71 3.93 5.61
CA LYS A 91 -4.33 4.16 6.92
C LYS A 91 -3.67 3.28 7.98
N LEU A 92 -3.47 3.84 9.17
CA LEU A 92 -2.99 3.08 10.31
C LEU A 92 -3.97 1.94 10.65
N PRO A 93 -3.47 0.77 11.06
CA PRO A 93 -4.32 -0.35 11.43
C PRO A 93 -5.05 -0.11 12.75
N ASN A 94 -6.08 -0.93 12.98
CA ASN A 94 -6.68 -1.08 14.31
C ASN A 94 -5.63 -1.61 15.29
N SER A 95 -5.69 -1.12 16.53
CA SER A 95 -4.92 -1.68 17.63
C SER A 95 -5.61 -2.95 18.13
N CYS A 96 -4.83 -3.93 18.59
CA CYS A 96 -5.41 -5.14 19.17
C CYS A 96 -6.17 -4.80 20.45
N VAL A 97 -7.25 -5.56 20.72
CA VAL A 97 -8.06 -5.42 21.94
C VAL A 97 -7.16 -5.50 23.17
N GLN A 98 -7.22 -4.46 24.00
CA GLN A 98 -6.46 -4.30 25.24
C GLN A 98 -7.21 -3.34 26.17
N THR A 99 -6.87 -3.35 27.46
CA THR A 99 -7.36 -2.35 28.41
C THR A 99 -6.67 -1.02 28.19
N LEU A 100 -7.41 0.09 28.36
CA LEU A 100 -6.84 1.43 28.41
C LEU A 100 -6.46 1.77 29.85
N ASP A 101 -5.34 2.46 30.04
CA ASP A 101 -4.95 3.03 31.33
C ASP A 101 -5.75 4.32 31.57
N GLU A 102 -6.64 4.27 32.56
CA GLU A 102 -7.46 5.40 33.01
C GLU A 102 -7.07 5.85 34.43
N PHE A 103 -6.05 5.24 35.04
CA PHE A 103 -5.71 5.44 36.45
C PHE A 103 -5.32 6.89 36.77
N PHE A 104 -4.62 7.55 35.84
CA PHE A 104 -4.19 8.95 35.96
C PHE A 104 -5.03 9.93 35.13
N GLY A 105 -6.23 9.52 34.68
CA GLY A 105 -7.07 10.33 33.79
C GLY A 105 -6.30 10.74 32.52
N ASP A 106 -6.38 12.02 32.15
CA ASP A 106 -5.76 12.55 30.92
C ASP A 106 -4.26 12.85 31.04
N PHE A 107 -3.58 12.35 32.07
CA PHE A 107 -2.15 12.60 32.23
C PHE A 107 -1.35 12.01 31.06
N ARG A 108 -0.70 12.89 30.28
CA ARG A 108 0.05 12.51 29.07
C ARG A 108 1.10 11.43 29.29
N GLY A 109 1.74 11.38 30.47
CA GLY A 109 2.72 10.35 30.80
C GLY A 109 2.16 8.93 30.83
N SER A 110 0.84 8.80 31.04
CA SER A 110 0.10 7.55 30.96
C SER A 110 -0.58 7.41 29.59
N THR A 111 -1.35 8.42 29.16
CA THR A 111 -2.19 8.33 27.95
C THR A 111 -1.41 8.23 26.65
N MET A 112 -0.13 8.63 26.60
CA MET A 112 0.73 8.40 25.43
C MET A 112 0.94 6.92 25.08
N TRP A 113 0.67 6.01 26.04
CA TRP A 113 0.80 4.56 25.85
C TRP A 113 -0.53 3.87 25.54
N ASN A 114 -1.65 4.57 25.64
CA ASN A 114 -2.96 4.05 25.29
C ASN A 114 -3.11 3.95 23.77
N ALA A 115 -3.86 2.95 23.29
CA ALA A 115 -4.12 2.79 21.87
C ALA A 115 -4.72 4.06 21.25
N ASN A 116 -4.08 4.57 20.18
CA ASN A 116 -4.51 5.76 19.45
C ASN A 116 -5.32 5.46 18.18
N THR A 117 -5.64 4.18 17.95
CA THR A 117 -6.53 3.72 16.89
C THR A 117 -7.63 2.83 17.48
N LYS A 118 -8.69 2.57 16.71
CA LYS A 118 -9.80 1.72 17.14
C LYS A 118 -9.28 0.36 17.62
N LEU A 119 -9.82 -0.12 18.75
CA LEU A 119 -9.60 -1.48 19.24
C LEU A 119 -10.44 -2.47 18.42
N ASP A 120 -9.79 -3.49 17.87
CA ASP A 120 -10.45 -4.53 17.09
C ASP A 120 -9.65 -5.84 17.16
N GLU A 121 -10.31 -6.98 16.97
CA GLU A 121 -9.62 -8.27 16.87
C GLU A 121 -8.94 -8.44 15.51
N ASP A 122 -9.44 -7.78 14.45
CA ASP A 122 -8.76 -7.68 13.17
C ASP A 122 -7.60 -6.64 13.22
N CYS A 123 -6.54 -7.01 13.96
CA CYS A 123 -5.39 -6.15 14.24
C CYS A 123 -4.04 -6.69 13.70
N LEU A 124 -4.00 -7.87 13.07
CA LEU A 124 -2.75 -8.50 12.59
C LEU A 124 -2.23 -7.86 11.29
N LYS A 125 -1.72 -6.64 11.43
CA LYS A 125 -1.27 -5.76 10.35
C LYS A 125 0.10 -5.19 10.67
N LEU A 126 0.85 -4.82 9.64
CA LEU A 126 2.17 -4.18 9.77
C LEU A 126 2.22 -2.86 9.01
N ASN A 127 3.20 -2.05 9.37
CA ASN A 127 3.46 -0.75 8.77
C ASN A 127 4.90 -0.71 8.27
N ILE A 128 5.14 -0.06 7.13
CA ILE A 128 6.46 0.07 6.50
C ILE A 128 6.71 1.54 6.17
N TRP A 129 7.90 2.03 6.52
CA TRP A 129 8.39 3.35 6.15
C TRP A 129 9.68 3.20 5.35
N VAL A 130 9.73 3.84 4.20
CA VAL A 130 10.84 3.76 3.25
C VAL A 130 11.36 5.17 2.99
N PRO A 131 12.67 5.42 3.17
CA PRO A 131 13.23 6.75 2.90
C PRO A 131 13.15 7.08 1.41
N LYS A 132 13.12 8.39 1.09
CA LYS A 132 13.26 8.88 -0.28
C LYS A 132 14.65 9.51 -0.48
N PRO A 133 15.39 9.18 -1.56
CA PRO A 133 15.02 8.23 -2.62
C PRO A 133 14.98 6.78 -2.10
N ARG A 134 14.12 5.95 -2.73
CA ARG A 134 13.93 4.54 -2.33
C ARG A 134 15.25 3.78 -2.49
N PRO A 135 15.78 3.18 -1.41
CA PRO A 135 17.00 2.37 -1.50
C PRO A 135 16.69 1.03 -2.19
N LYS A 136 17.73 0.40 -2.75
CA LYS A 136 17.62 -0.95 -3.33
C LYS A 136 17.73 -2.03 -2.26
N ASP A 137 18.84 -2.05 -1.52
CA ASP A 137 19.17 -3.09 -0.53
C ASP A 137 19.55 -2.46 0.81
N ALA A 138 18.61 -1.74 1.42
CA ALA A 138 18.83 -1.13 2.73
C ALA A 138 18.64 -2.14 3.88
N ALA A 139 19.33 -1.87 5.00
CA ALA A 139 19.04 -2.55 6.26
C ALA A 139 17.59 -2.31 6.70
N VAL A 140 16.98 -3.32 7.32
CA VAL A 140 15.59 -3.27 7.82
C VAL A 140 15.61 -3.26 9.34
N LEU A 141 15.05 -2.21 9.93
CA LEU A 141 14.76 -2.14 11.36
C LEU A 141 13.32 -2.65 11.59
N LEU A 142 13.18 -3.72 12.37
CA LEU A 142 11.88 -4.25 12.77
C LEU A 142 11.57 -3.85 14.21
N TRP A 143 10.57 -2.99 14.39
CA TRP A 143 10.11 -2.58 15.71
C TRP A 143 9.03 -3.53 16.24
N ILE A 144 9.24 -4.04 17.45
CA ILE A 144 8.26 -4.84 18.19
C ILE A 144 7.98 -4.06 19.48
N TYR A 145 6.77 -3.56 19.61
CA TYR A 145 6.38 -2.72 20.75
C TYR A 145 6.32 -3.53 22.06
N GLY A 146 6.50 -2.83 23.19
CA GLY A 146 6.41 -3.39 24.55
C GLY A 146 4.97 -3.42 25.09
N GLY A 147 4.78 -3.29 26.41
CA GLY A 147 3.45 -3.32 27.05
C GLY A 147 3.13 -4.61 27.80
N GLY A 148 4.17 -5.33 28.25
CA GLY A 148 4.02 -6.47 29.16
C GLY A 148 3.17 -7.62 28.61
N PHE A 149 3.09 -7.75 27.29
CA PHE A 149 2.23 -8.71 26.56
C PHE A 149 0.71 -8.52 26.77
N ALA A 150 0.28 -7.42 27.41
CA ALA A 150 -1.12 -7.12 27.68
C ALA A 150 -1.61 -5.86 26.95
N THR A 151 -0.71 -4.93 26.66
CA THR A 151 -1.00 -3.66 25.97
C THR A 151 0.07 -3.35 24.91
N GLY A 152 -0.10 -2.22 24.22
CA GLY A 152 0.80 -1.72 23.19
C GLY A 152 0.21 -1.80 21.78
N THR A 153 0.79 -1.01 20.88
CA THR A 153 0.43 -1.00 19.46
C THR A 153 1.56 -0.40 18.64
N SER A 154 1.63 -0.75 17.35
CA SER A 154 2.60 -0.18 16.41
C SER A 154 2.23 1.21 15.88
N THR A 155 1.09 1.75 16.30
CA THR A 155 0.53 3.02 15.79
C THR A 155 0.85 4.23 16.67
N LEU A 156 1.53 4.01 17.80
CA LEU A 156 2.03 5.06 18.70
C LEU A 156 3.36 5.66 18.24
#